data_AF-A0A1Q3VMV0-F1
#
_entry.id   AF-A0A1Q3VMV0-F1
#
_cell.length_a   1.000
_cell.length_b   1.000
_cell.length_c   1.000
_cell.angle_alpha   90.00
_cell.angle_beta   90.00
_cell.angle_gamma   90.00
#
_symmetry.space_group_name_H-M   'P 1'
#
loop_
_entity.id
_entity.type
_entity.pdbx_description
1 polymer ?
#
loop_
_entity_poly.entity_id
_entity_poly.type
_entity_poly.pdbx_seq_one_letter_code
_entity_poly.pdbx_strand_id
1 'polypeptide(L)'
;MRMVENTLRFEPPLGWFGKIKGESKGERPGMLEIKKAGIFALTDGIKALAIEAGLLDGSSTQRLEALRAAGALGKLGEMGLENLEESFDFLVLMRLRCQVEAIRAGRTPDNYVALDQLNAMEQGRLRIALEGVVKFQTFLRHHFSLHLMR
;
A
#
# COMPACT_ATOMS: atom_id res chain seq x y z
N MET A 1 -2.05 15.59 11.21
CA MET A 1 -3.25 14.72 11.36
C MET A 1 -4.00 14.47 10.05
N ARG A 2 -4.51 15.49 9.34
CA ARG A 2 -5.28 15.30 8.07
C ARG A 2 -4.63 14.39 7.03
N MET A 3 -3.30 14.39 6.92
CA MET A 3 -2.58 13.54 5.98
C MET A 3 -2.73 12.04 6.34
N VAL A 4 -2.61 11.68 7.62
CA VAL A 4 -2.76 10.30 8.09
C VAL A 4 -4.22 9.86 8.01
N GLU A 5 -5.17 10.76 8.26
CA GLU A 5 -6.60 10.46 8.09
C GLU A 5 -6.91 10.08 6.63
N ASN A 6 -6.31 10.76 5.65
CA ASN A 6 -6.47 10.42 4.23
C ASN A 6 -5.87 9.06 3.89
N THR A 7 -4.74 8.70 4.50
CA THR A 7 -4.11 7.36 4.39
C THR A 7 -5.07 6.25 4.81
N LEU A 8 -5.95 6.51 5.78
CA LEU A 8 -6.91 5.55 6.32
C LEU A 8 -8.26 5.51 5.57
N ARG A 9 -8.50 6.43 4.64
CA ARG A 9 -9.77 6.45 3.86
C ARG A 9 -9.87 5.32 2.85
N PHE A 10 -8.74 4.78 2.41
CA PHE A 10 -8.70 3.69 1.43
C PHE A 10 -8.30 2.40 2.14
N GLU A 11 -9.30 1.60 2.50
CA GLU A 11 -9.06 0.27 3.04
C GLU A 11 -8.70 -0.70 1.90
N PRO A 12 -7.65 -1.53 2.08
CA PRO A 12 -7.35 -2.61 1.16
C PRO A 12 -8.59 -3.47 0.89
N PRO A 13 -8.95 -3.76 -0.37
CA PRO A 13 -10.24 -4.37 -0.70
C PRO A 13 -10.21 -5.89 -0.50
N LEU A 14 -9.94 -6.32 0.73
CA LEU A 14 -9.95 -7.72 1.15
C LEU A 14 -11.35 -8.09 1.68
N GLY A 15 -11.91 -9.17 1.15
CA GLY A 15 -13.16 -9.77 1.58
C GLY A 15 -12.98 -10.88 2.61
N TRP A 16 -14.06 -11.63 2.83
CA TRP A 16 -14.04 -12.85 3.64
C TRP A 16 -12.96 -13.80 3.14
N PHE A 17 -12.23 -14.41 4.10
CA PHE A 17 -11.10 -15.29 3.82
C PHE A 17 -10.10 -14.68 2.84
N GLY A 18 -9.87 -13.36 2.93
CA GLY A 18 -8.89 -12.58 2.16
C GLY A 18 -9.06 -12.64 0.64
N LYS A 19 -10.28 -12.89 0.16
CA LYS A 19 -10.61 -12.74 -1.27
C LYS A 19 -10.43 -11.28 -1.69
N ILE A 20 -9.56 -11.02 -2.66
CA ILE A 20 -9.35 -9.68 -3.20
C ILE A 20 -10.58 -9.27 -4.01
N LYS A 21 -11.14 -8.10 -3.71
CA LYS A 21 -12.31 -7.55 -4.41
C LYS A 21 -11.84 -6.51 -5.43
N GLY A 22 -12.16 -6.75 -6.70
CA GLY A 22 -12.12 -5.70 -7.72
C GLY A 22 -13.31 -4.75 -7.59
N GLU A 23 -13.35 -3.72 -8.43
CA GLU A 23 -14.51 -2.83 -8.53
C GLU A 23 -15.78 -3.64 -8.83
N SER A 24 -16.82 -3.45 -8.00
CA SER A 24 -18.11 -4.15 -8.14
C SER A 24 -19.08 -3.40 -9.05
N LYS A 25 -18.90 -2.07 -9.18
CA LYS A 25 -19.67 -1.16 -10.03
C LYS A 25 -18.71 -0.09 -10.54
N GLY A 26 -18.79 0.26 -11.82
CA GLY A 26 -17.92 1.25 -12.44
C GLY A 26 -17.54 0.90 -13.88
N GLU A 27 -16.61 1.68 -14.46
CA GLU A 27 -16.13 1.50 -15.83
C GLU A 27 -15.23 0.26 -15.99
N ARG A 28 -14.73 -0.30 -14.89
CA ARG A 28 -13.71 -1.38 -14.89
C ARG A 28 -14.05 -2.51 -13.89
N PRO A 29 -15.21 -3.19 -14.05
CA PRO A 29 -15.63 -4.24 -13.14
C PRO A 29 -14.61 -5.37 -13.06
N GLY A 30 -14.35 -5.85 -11.84
CA GLY A 30 -13.37 -6.92 -11.58
C GLY A 30 -11.91 -6.48 -11.56
N MET A 31 -11.59 -5.22 -11.92
CA MET A 31 -10.24 -4.69 -11.81
C MET A 31 -9.97 -4.10 -10.41
N LEU A 32 -8.71 -4.14 -9.99
CA LEU A 32 -8.22 -3.55 -8.75
C LEU A 32 -7.47 -2.25 -9.06
N GLU A 33 -7.92 -1.11 -8.52
CA GLU A 33 -7.12 0.12 -8.52
C GLU A 33 -6.02 -0.02 -7.45
N ILE A 34 -4.81 -0.38 -7.88
CA ILE A 34 -3.72 -0.78 -6.97
C ILE A 34 -3.16 0.37 -6.13
N LYS A 35 -3.29 1.61 -6.62
CA LYS A 35 -2.80 2.78 -5.91
C LYS A 35 -3.67 3.05 -4.69
N LYS A 36 -4.99 3.01 -4.86
CA LYS A 36 -5.98 3.12 -3.79
C LYS A 36 -5.95 1.89 -2.89
N ALA A 37 -5.74 0.70 -3.45
CA ALA A 37 -5.72 -0.54 -2.69
C ALA A 37 -4.58 -0.62 -1.65
N GLY A 38 -3.44 0.06 -1.88
CA GLY A 38 -2.39 0.05 -0.87
C GLY A 38 -1.23 1.02 -1.04
N ILE A 39 -0.80 1.35 -2.27
CA ILE A 39 0.39 2.21 -2.47
C ILE A 39 0.19 3.58 -1.82
N PHE A 40 -1.01 4.16 -1.93
CA PHE A 40 -1.32 5.44 -1.30
C PHE A 40 -1.19 5.36 0.23
N ALA A 41 -1.72 4.30 0.84
CA ALA A 41 -1.64 4.09 2.28
C ALA A 41 -0.18 3.94 2.76
N LEU A 42 0.65 3.22 2.00
CA LEU A 42 2.06 3.04 2.31
C LEU A 42 2.84 4.35 2.19
N THR A 43 2.74 5.02 1.04
CA THR A 43 3.50 6.25 0.76
C THR A 43 3.14 7.39 1.70
N ASP A 44 1.85 7.64 1.97
CA ASP A 44 1.45 8.72 2.87
C ASP A 44 1.71 8.36 4.34
N GLY A 45 1.55 7.09 4.73
CA GLY A 45 1.89 6.65 6.09
C GLY A 45 3.38 6.79 6.39
N ILE A 46 4.24 6.34 5.47
CA ILE A 46 5.70 6.50 5.58
C ILE A 46 6.06 7.99 5.65
N LYS A 47 5.47 8.82 4.78
CA LYS A 47 5.72 10.26 4.79
C LYS A 47 5.26 10.91 6.10
N ALA A 48 4.16 10.48 6.70
CA ALA A 48 3.70 11.00 7.99
C ALA A 48 4.68 10.69 9.13
N LEU A 49 5.19 9.45 9.18
CA LEU A 49 6.20 9.03 10.15
C LEU A 49 7.51 9.80 9.94
N ALA A 50 7.91 9.98 8.68
CA ALA A 50 9.07 10.78 8.32
C ALA A 50 8.93 12.25 8.73
N ILE A 51 7.73 12.84 8.61
CA ILE A 51 7.44 14.19 9.11
C ILE A 51 7.61 14.27 10.62
N GLU A 52 7.05 13.31 11.36
CA GLU A 52 7.18 13.25 12.82
C GLU A 52 8.64 13.13 13.28
N ALA A 53 9.45 12.36 12.55
CA ALA A 53 10.88 12.17 12.84
C ALA A 53 11.80 13.27 12.26
N GLY A 54 11.28 14.23 11.48
CA GLY A 54 12.09 15.26 10.81
C GLY A 54 12.96 14.75 9.65
N LEU A 55 12.62 13.61 9.04
CA LEU A 55 13.39 12.90 8.00
C LEU A 55 12.73 13.03 6.62
N LEU A 56 12.60 14.25 6.08
CA LEU A 56 11.69 14.53 4.95
C LEU A 56 12.25 14.24 3.56
N ASP A 57 13.56 14.09 3.42
CA ASP A 57 14.21 14.03 2.11
C ASP A 57 14.02 12.69 1.40
N GLY A 58 14.00 12.74 0.07
CA GLY A 58 13.99 11.55 -0.78
C GLY A 58 12.63 10.94 -1.13
N SER A 59 12.67 9.74 -1.69
CA SER A 59 11.53 8.90 -2.07
C SER A 59 10.89 8.23 -0.84
N SER A 60 9.75 7.55 -1.01
CA SER A 60 9.14 6.78 0.08
C SER A 60 10.06 5.67 0.59
N THR A 61 10.81 5.00 -0.31
CA THR A 61 11.82 3.99 0.06
C THR A 61 12.94 4.62 0.89
N GLN A 62 13.49 5.76 0.43
CA GLN A 62 14.56 6.46 1.16
C GLN A 62 14.10 6.94 2.55
N ARG A 63 12.85 7.42 2.66
CA ARG A 63 12.26 7.79 3.96
C ARG A 63 12.10 6.56 4.86
N LEU A 64 11.68 5.41 4.32
CA LEU A 64 11.54 4.17 5.09
C LEU A 64 12.90 3.69 5.61
N GLU A 65 13.94 3.72 4.79
CA GLU A 65 15.32 3.41 5.21
C GLU A 65 15.81 4.36 6.31
N ALA A 66 15.61 5.66 6.14
CA ALA A 66 15.99 6.66 7.15
C ALA A 66 15.25 6.44 8.48
N LEU A 67 13.94 6.14 8.43
CA LEU A 67 13.14 5.80 9.61
C LEU A 67 13.60 4.52 10.31
N ARG A 68 13.99 3.49 9.54
CA ARG A 68 14.58 2.24 10.05
C ARG A 68 15.91 2.51 10.74
N ALA A 69 16.81 3.26 10.10
CA ALA A 69 18.12 3.62 10.65
C ALA A 69 18.01 4.48 11.93
N ALA A 70 17.00 5.34 12.01
CA ALA A 70 16.72 6.16 13.20
C ALA A 70 16.02 5.40 14.34
N GLY A 71 15.64 4.12 14.14
CA GLY A 71 14.86 3.36 15.12
C GLY A 71 13.44 3.90 15.35
N ALA A 72 12.96 4.81 14.51
CA ALA A 72 11.66 5.49 14.65
C ALA A 72 10.46 4.52 14.47
N LEU A 73 10.72 3.32 13.96
CA LEU A 73 9.73 2.28 13.70
C LEU A 73 9.86 1.05 14.61
N GLY A 74 10.55 1.17 15.74
CA GLY A 74 10.83 0.04 16.64
C GLY A 74 9.60 -0.77 17.08
N LYS A 75 8.41 -0.16 17.10
CA LYS A 75 7.13 -0.84 17.40
C LYS A 75 6.67 -1.82 16.32
N LEU A 76 7.11 -1.67 15.07
CA LEU A 76 6.84 -2.66 14.00
C LEU A 76 7.71 -3.90 14.13
N GLY A 77 8.90 -3.77 14.75
CA GLY A 77 9.92 -4.80 14.76
C GLY A 77 10.51 -5.06 13.37
N GLU A 78 11.62 -5.79 13.31
CA GLU A 78 12.36 -5.98 12.06
C GLU A 78 11.55 -6.71 10.99
N MET A 79 10.90 -7.81 11.38
CA MET A 79 10.02 -8.56 10.48
C MET A 79 8.82 -7.72 10.01
N GLY A 80 8.31 -6.81 10.84
CA GLY A 80 7.22 -5.91 10.43
C GLY A 80 7.68 -4.89 9.38
N LEU A 81 8.93 -4.42 9.49
CA LEU A 81 9.55 -3.53 8.52
C LEU A 81 9.84 -4.22 7.20
N GLU A 82 10.42 -5.41 7.23
CA GLU A 82 10.66 -6.21 6.01
C GLU A 82 9.35 -6.50 5.28
N ASN A 83 8.31 -6.93 5.99
CA ASN A 83 6.99 -7.15 5.39
C ASN A 83 6.39 -5.88 4.77
N LEU A 84 6.62 -4.71 5.40
CA LEU A 84 6.13 -3.42 4.89
C LEU A 84 6.83 -3.04 3.58
N GLU A 85 8.16 -3.20 3.55
CA GLU A 85 9.01 -2.94 2.40
C GLU A 85 8.66 -3.86 1.23
N GLU A 86 8.58 -5.17 1.47
CA GLU A 86 8.18 -6.17 0.46
C GLU A 86 6.77 -5.91 -0.09
N SER A 87 5.83 -5.51 0.78
CA SER A 87 4.47 -5.15 0.35
C SER A 87 4.49 -3.92 -0.56
N PHE A 88 5.31 -2.91 -0.24
CA PHE A 88 5.44 -1.71 -1.05
C PHE A 88 6.02 -2.01 -2.42
N ASP A 89 7.15 -2.72 -2.45
CA ASP A 89 7.85 -3.08 -3.67
C ASP A 89 6.99 -3.96 -4.58
N PHE A 90 6.29 -4.94 -4.01
CA PHE A 90 5.40 -5.80 -4.78
C PHE A 90 4.26 -5.02 -5.43
N LEU A 91 3.60 -4.12 -4.69
CA LEU A 91 2.50 -3.33 -5.22
C LEU A 91 2.98 -2.34 -6.31
N VAL A 92 4.14 -1.73 -6.12
CA VAL A 92 4.76 -0.85 -7.14
C VAL A 92 5.15 -1.65 -8.38
N LEU A 93 5.74 -2.84 -8.22
CA LEU A 93 6.08 -3.73 -9.32
C LEU A 93 4.84 -4.13 -10.13
N MET A 94 3.76 -4.52 -9.45
CA MET A 94 2.50 -4.87 -10.11
C MET A 94 1.93 -3.69 -10.91
N ARG A 95 1.96 -2.49 -10.32
CA ARG A 95 1.56 -1.27 -11.04
C ARG A 95 2.41 -1.03 -12.28
N LEU A 96 3.74 -1.12 -12.15
CA LEU A 96 4.68 -0.94 -13.27
C LEU A 96 4.44 -1.96 -14.38
N ARG A 97 4.24 -3.24 -14.04
CA ARG A 97 3.90 -4.29 -15.01
C ARG A 97 2.66 -3.92 -15.82
N CYS A 98 1.57 -3.53 -15.16
CA CYS A 98 0.34 -3.11 -15.86
C CYS A 98 0.56 -1.90 -16.76
N GLN A 99 1.35 -0.93 -16.32
CA GLN A 99 1.67 0.26 -17.11
C GLN A 99 2.50 -0.07 -18.34
N VAL A 100 3.52 -0.92 -18.21
CA VAL A 100 4.34 -1.39 -19.34
C VAL A 100 3.48 -2.11 -20.36
N GLU A 101 2.58 -3.00 -19.93
CA GLU A 101 1.66 -3.71 -20.84
C GLU A 101 0.66 -2.77 -21.52
N ALA A 102 0.18 -1.73 -20.83
CA ALA A 102 -0.66 -0.70 -21.45
C ALA A 102 0.10 0.05 -22.57
N ILE A 103 1.35 0.46 -22.31
CA ILE A 103 2.20 1.14 -23.31
C ILE A 103 2.43 0.24 -24.52
N ARG A 104 2.81 -1.03 -24.30
CA ARG A 104 3.04 -2.01 -25.37
C ARG A 104 1.82 -2.22 -26.25
N ALA A 105 0.63 -2.10 -25.69
CA ALA A 105 -0.63 -2.23 -26.40
C ALA A 105 -1.19 -0.89 -26.94
N GLY A 106 -0.41 0.21 -26.90
CA GLY A 106 -0.84 1.52 -27.38
C GLY A 106 -1.94 2.20 -26.54
N ARG A 107 -2.15 1.77 -25.30
CA ARG A 107 -3.13 2.34 -24.37
C ARG A 107 -2.47 3.32 -23.39
N THR A 108 -3.27 4.22 -22.82
CA THR A 108 -2.83 5.10 -21.73
C THR A 108 -2.54 4.28 -20.47
N PRO A 109 -1.36 4.43 -19.83
CA PRO A 109 -1.06 3.77 -18.56
C PRO A 109 -1.99 4.23 -17.43
N ASP A 110 -2.44 3.30 -16.61
CA ASP A 110 -3.28 3.57 -15.44
C ASP A 110 -2.80 2.80 -14.21
N ASN A 111 -3.64 2.67 -13.17
CA ASN A 111 -3.33 1.94 -11.94
C ASN A 111 -4.20 0.67 -11.77
N TYR A 112 -4.85 0.21 -12.84
CA TYR A 112 -5.80 -0.89 -12.76
C TYR A 112 -5.14 -2.24 -13.07
N VAL A 113 -5.29 -3.17 -12.14
CA VAL A 113 -4.83 -4.56 -12.29
C VAL A 113 -6.04 -5.45 -12.57
N ALA A 114 -6.02 -6.18 -13.67
CA ALA A 114 -7.04 -7.18 -13.98
C ALA A 114 -6.81 -8.43 -13.12
N LEU A 115 -7.68 -8.69 -12.15
CA LEU A 115 -7.49 -9.78 -11.19
C LEU A 115 -7.63 -11.17 -11.83
N ASP A 116 -8.44 -11.28 -12.89
CA ASP A 116 -8.65 -12.49 -13.68
C ASP A 116 -7.44 -12.87 -14.55
N GLN A 117 -6.54 -11.92 -14.81
CA GLN A 117 -5.29 -12.16 -15.52
C GLN A 117 -4.14 -12.63 -14.61
N LEU A 118 -4.36 -12.62 -13.29
CA LEU A 118 -3.37 -13.08 -12.32
C LEU A 118 -3.53 -14.58 -12.07
N ASN A 119 -2.42 -15.31 -12.11
CA ASN A 119 -2.44 -16.71 -11.69
C ASN A 119 -2.57 -16.84 -10.16
N ALA A 120 -2.82 -18.06 -9.67
CA ALA A 120 -3.05 -18.31 -8.24
C ALA A 120 -1.89 -17.84 -7.34
N MET A 121 -0.63 -17.96 -7.80
CA MET A 121 0.54 -17.52 -7.04
C MET A 121 0.59 -15.98 -6.98
N GLU A 122 0.32 -15.30 -8.08
CA GLU A 122 0.26 -13.83 -8.13
C GLU A 122 -0.88 -13.28 -7.27
N GLN A 123 -2.05 -13.92 -7.30
CA GLN A 123 -3.16 -13.56 -6.41
C GLN A 123 -2.80 -13.78 -4.93
N GLY A 124 -2.10 -14.88 -4.61
CA GLY A 124 -1.60 -15.15 -3.26
C GLY A 124 -0.60 -14.08 -2.77
N ARG A 125 0.36 -13.70 -3.61
CA ARG A 125 1.32 -12.62 -3.28
C ARG A 125 0.65 -11.26 -3.12
N LEU A 126 -0.29 -10.92 -4.01
CA LEU A 126 -1.06 -9.68 -3.92
C LEU A 126 -1.87 -9.62 -2.63
N ARG A 127 -2.47 -10.73 -2.23
CA ARG A 127 -3.18 -10.82 -0.95
C ARG A 127 -2.25 -10.56 0.23
N ILE A 128 -1.09 -11.22 0.29
CA ILE A 128 -0.11 -11.03 1.37
C ILE A 128 0.32 -9.56 1.46
N ALA A 129 0.61 -8.93 0.31
CA ALA A 129 0.97 -7.52 0.27
C ALA A 129 -0.15 -6.61 0.81
N LEU A 130 -1.40 -6.87 0.43
CA LEU A 130 -2.55 -6.12 0.95
C LEU A 130 -2.79 -6.36 2.46
N GLU A 131 -2.54 -7.57 2.96
CA GLU A 131 -2.57 -7.86 4.40
C GLU A 131 -1.47 -7.07 5.15
N GLY A 132 -0.29 -6.90 4.53
CA GLY A 132 0.77 -6.00 5.02
C GLY A 132 0.31 -4.55 5.12
N VAL A 133 -0.41 -4.04 4.12
CA VAL A 133 -1.00 -2.69 4.16
C VAL A 133 -2.01 -2.55 5.31
N VAL A 134 -2.86 -3.55 5.55
CA VAL A 134 -3.82 -3.52 6.67
C VAL A 134 -3.10 -3.44 8.02
N LYS A 135 -2.04 -4.23 8.19
CA LYS A 135 -1.20 -4.18 9.41
C LYS A 135 -0.57 -2.80 9.59
N PHE A 136 -0.03 -2.21 8.53
CA PHE A 136 0.56 -0.88 8.57
C PHE A 136 -0.46 0.22 8.91
N GLN A 137 -1.63 0.22 8.29
CA GLN A 137 -2.72 1.15 8.63
C GLN A 137 -3.16 1.00 10.10
N THR A 138 -3.18 -0.23 10.62
CA THR A 138 -3.46 -0.50 12.03
C THR A 138 -2.39 0.08 12.93
N PHE A 139 -1.12 -0.13 12.60
CA PHE A 139 0.00 0.51 13.28
C PHE A 139 -0.13 2.04 13.30
N LEU A 140 -0.40 2.68 12.17
CA LEU A 140 -0.58 4.14 12.09
C LEU A 140 -1.73 4.64 12.97
N ARG A 141 -2.86 3.92 13.00
CA ARG A 141 -4.01 4.26 13.88
C ARG A 141 -3.63 4.29 15.35
N HIS A 142 -2.87 3.29 15.80
CA HIS A 142 -2.39 3.23 17.19
C HIS A 142 -1.31 4.27 17.47
N HIS A 143 -0.34 4.39 16.56
CA HIS A 143 0.80 5.30 16.71
C HIS A 143 0.36 6.76 16.83
N PHE A 144 -0.52 7.22 15.93
CA PHE A 144 -1.05 8.59 15.96
C PHE A 144 -2.31 8.76 16.84
N SER A 145 -2.67 7.75 17.62
CA SER A 145 -3.84 7.76 18.53
C SER A 145 -5.14 8.21 17.86
N LEU A 146 -5.32 7.89 16.57
CA LEU A 146 -6.47 8.33 15.78
C LEU A 146 -7.80 7.73 16.27
N HIS A 147 -7.75 6.70 17.11
CA HIS A 147 -8.93 6.14 17.76
C HIS A 147 -9.51 7.03 18.87
N LEU A 148 -8.76 8.02 19.36
CA LEU A 148 -9.20 8.96 20.41
C LEU A 148 -9.89 10.21 19.87
N MET A 149 -9.91 10.41 18.55
CA MET A 149 -10.42 11.63 17.90
C MET A 149 -11.81 11.46 17.29
N ARG A 150 -12.70 10.71 17.95
CA ARG A 150 -14.11 10.56 17.55
C ARG A 150 -15.01 11.51 18.32
#